data_AF-A0A382G0B5-F1
#
_entry.id   AF-A0A382G0B5-F1
#
_cell.length_a   1.000
_cell.length_b   1.000
_cell.length_c   1.000
_cell.angle_alpha   90.00
_cell.angle_beta   90.00
_cell.angle_gamma   90.00
#
_symmetry.space_group_name_H-M   'P 1'
#
loop_
_entity.id
_entity.type
_entity.pdbx_description
1 polymer ?
#
loop_
_entity_poly.entity_id
_entity_poly.type
_entity_poly.pdbx_seq_one_letter_code
_entity_poly.pdbx_strand_id
1 'polypeptide(L)' 'MLAVFKTGGKQYSVKAGQILKVEKLEGKKGDNISFKDVLAVSENTKNTIGSPLV' A
#
# COMPACT_ATOMS: atom_id res chain seq x y z
N MET A 1 4.82 0.60 -11.28
CA MET A 1 3.70 0.90 -10.38
C MET A 1 4.23 1.13 -8.97
N LEU A 2 3.95 2.29 -8.40
CA LEU A 2 4.21 2.66 -7.01
C LEU A 2 2.86 2.89 -6.33
N ALA A 3 2.62 2.29 -5.17
CA ALA A 3 1.43 2.53 -4.37
C ALA A 3 1.82 3.08 -2.99
N VAL A 4 1.02 4.02 -2.48
CA VAL A 4 1.12 4.52 -1.13
C VAL A 4 -0.14 4.12 -0.38
N PHE A 5 0.00 3.42 0.74
CA PHE A 5 -1.11 2.94 1.54
C PHE A 5 -0.84 3.15 3.03
N LYS A 6 -1.90 3.16 3.83
CA LYS A 6 -1.84 3.32 5.28
C LYS A 6 -2.12 1.99 5.98
N THR A 7 -1.29 1.65 6.97
CA THR A 7 -1.55 0.56 7.91
C THR A 7 -0.81 0.81 9.22
N GLY A 8 -1.33 0.31 10.36
CA GLY A 8 -0.68 0.45 11.66
C GLY A 8 -0.38 1.91 12.08
N GLY A 9 -1.20 2.87 11.60
CA GLY A 9 -0.99 4.31 11.85
C GLY A 9 0.11 4.98 11.02
N LYS A 10 0.82 4.24 10.16
CA LYS A 10 1.92 4.74 9.32
C LYS A 10 1.54 4.66 7.84
N GLN A 11 2.19 5.48 7.02
CA GLN A 11 2.09 5.42 5.57
C GLN A 11 3.30 4.69 4.99
N TYR A 12 3.06 3.86 3.99
CA TYR A 12 4.06 3.04 3.34
C TYR A 12 4.00 3.22 1.83
N SER A 13 5.15 3.37 1.19
CA SER A 13 5.30 3.34 -0.26
C SER A 13 5.88 1.99 -0.69
N VAL A 14 5.26 1.37 -1.69
CA VAL A 14 5.65 0.04 -2.17
C VAL A 14 5.64 -0.03 -3.69
N LYS A 15 6.56 -0.80 -4.25
CA LYS A 15 6.57 -1.19 -5.66
C LYS A 15 6.26 -2.69 -5.79
N ALA A 16 5.70 -3.09 -6.93
CA ALA A 16 5.49 -4.52 -7.20
C ALA A 16 6.80 -5.32 -7.04
N GLY A 17 6.74 -6.42 -6.31
CA GLY A 17 7.90 -7.28 -6.01
C GLY A 17 8.79 -6.82 -4.85
N GLN A 18 8.50 -5.69 -4.21
CA GLN A 18 9.27 -5.20 -3.06
C GLN A 18 8.86 -5.90 -1.76
N ILE A 19 9.85 -6.25 -0.94
CA ILE A 19 9.63 -6.71 0.43
C ILE A 19 9.59 -5.49 1.34
N LEU A 20 8.54 -5.37 2.15
CA LEU A 20 8.35 -4.26 3.08
C LEU A 20 8.19 -4.78 4.51
N LYS A 21 8.82 -4.10 5.48
CA LYS A 21 8.59 -4.34 6.90
C LYS A 21 7.48 -3.41 7.38
N VAL A 22 6.40 -3.99 7.87
CA VAL A 22 5.22 -3.29 8.40
C VAL A 22 4.97 -3.68 9.86
N GLU A 23 4.09 -2.95 10.52
CA GLU A 23 3.56 -3.35 11.82
C GLU A 23 2.80 -4.69 11.75
N LYS A 24 2.44 -5.23 12.91
CA LYS A 24 1.71 -6.50 12.99
C LYS A 24 0.40 -6.43 12.19
N LEU A 25 0.21 -7.39 11.29
CA LEU A 25 -1.00 -7.57 10.51
C LEU A 25 -1.77 -8.80 10.99
N GLU A 26 -3.09 -8.79 10.82
CA GLU A 26 -3.93 -9.97 11.03
C GLU A 26 -3.78 -10.94 9.85
N GLY A 27 -3.61 -12.23 10.14
CA GLY A 27 -3.42 -13.28 9.15
C GLY A 27 -2.29 -14.25 9.54
N LYS A 28 -2.17 -15.33 8.77
CA LYS A 28 -1.08 -16.32 8.89
C LYS A 28 -0.01 -16.07 7.83
N LYS A 29 1.17 -16.61 8.07
CA LYS A 29 2.27 -16.54 7.09
C LYS A 29 1.83 -17.20 5.78
N GLY A 30 1.93 -16.46 4.68
CA GLY A 30 1.52 -16.92 3.35
C GLY A 30 0.12 -16.50 2.94
N ASP A 31 -0.66 -15.91 3.85
CA ASP A 31 -1.97 -15.36 3.50
C ASP A 31 -1.82 -14.10 2.63
N ASN A 32 -2.75 -13.94 1.69
CA ASN A 32 -2.89 -12.70 0.95
C ASN A 32 -3.61 -11.66 1.82
N ILE A 33 -3.04 -10.46 1.93
CA ILE A 33 -3.62 -9.35 2.67
C ILE A 33 -3.94 -8.22 1.69
N SER A 34 -5.15 -7.66 1.80
CA SER A 34 -5.59 -6.51 1.02
C SER A 34 -5.67 -5.27 1.89
N PHE A 35 -5.02 -4.18 1.46
CA PHE A 35 -5.11 -2.88 2.10
C PHE A 35 -6.20 -2.05 1.45
N LYS A 36 -7.15 -1.54 2.25
CA LYS A 36 -8.25 -0.70 1.76
C LYS A 36 -7.88 0.78 1.70
N ASP A 37 -7.00 1.22 2.61
CA ASP A 37 -6.61 2.63 2.71
C ASP A 37 -5.43 2.95 1.78
N VAL A 38 -5.71 3.02 0.48
CA VAL A 38 -4.74 3.47 -0.54
C VAL A 38 -4.87 4.98 -0.71
N LEU A 39 -3.73 5.67 -0.64
CA LEU A 39 -3.62 7.14 -0.67
C LEU A 39 -3.19 7.66 -2.05
N ALA A 40 -2.33 6.92 -2.73
CA ALA A 40 -1.86 7.27 -4.07
C ALA A 40 -1.42 6.03 -4.84
N VAL A 41 -1.61 6.05 -6.15
CA VAL A 41 -1.07 5.06 -7.09
C VAL A 41 -0.44 5.79 -8.26
N SER A 42 0.81 5.46 -8.57
CA SER A 42 1.55 5.99 -9.70
C SER A 42 1.93 4.87 -10.66
N GLU A 43 1.42 4.96 -11.88
CA GLU A 43 1.67 4.03 -12.97
C GLU A 43 2.29 4.77 -14.15
N ASN A 44 3.62 4.73 -14.26
CA ASN A 44 4.38 5.22 -15.40
C ASN A 44 4.12 6.71 -15.70
N THR A 45 3.13 7.03 -16.53
CA THR A 45 2.69 8.39 -16.89
C THR A 45 1.41 8.86 -16.17
N LYS A 46 0.69 7.97 -15.48
CA LYS A 46 -0.57 8.27 -14.79
C LYS A 46 -0.38 8.24 -13.28
N ASN A 47 -0.59 9.40 -12.64
CA ASN A 47 -0.56 9.53 -11.19
C ASN A 47 -2.00 9.76 -10.69
N THR A 48 -2.47 8.86 -9.84
CA THR A 48 -3.77 8.97 -9.19
C THR A 48 -3.52 9.28 -7.71
N ILE A 49 -3.87 10.50 -7.30
CA ILE A 49 -3.73 10.97 -5.93
C ILE A 49 -5.12 11.06 -5.33
N GLY A 50 -5.35 10.34 -4.22
CA GLY A 50 -6.64 10.32 -3.55
C GLY A 50 -6.95 11.63 -2.83
N SER A 51 -8.23 11.87 -2.55
CA SER A 51 -8.70 12.97 -1.69
C SER A 51 -9.91 12.51 -0.87
N PRO A 52 -9.73 11.79 0.26
CA PRO A 52 -8.49 11.40 0.94
C PRO A 52 -7.94 10.02 0.54
N LEU A 53 -8.72 9.22 -0.19
CA LEU A 53 -8.40 7.87 -0.64
C LEU A 53 -8.57 7.78 -2.16
N VAL A 54 -7.92 6.80 -2.79
CA VAL A 54 -8.03 6.49 -4.23
C VAL A 54 -9.07 5.41 -4.50
#